data_AF-A0A0K2RPI6-F1
#
_entry.id   AF-A0A0K2RPI6-F1
#
_cell.length_a   1.000
_cell.length_b   1.000
_cell.length_c   1.000
_cell.angle_alpha   90.00
_cell.angle_beta   90.00
_cell.angle_gamma   90.00
#
_symmetry.space_group_name_H-M   'P 1'
#
loop_
_entity.id
_entity.type
_entity.pdbx_description
1 polymer ?
#
loop_
_entity_poly.entity_id
_entity_poly.type
_entity_poly.pdbx_seq_one_letter_code
_entity_poly.pdbx_strand_id
1 'polypeptide(L)'
;MVNTLTNWLVEEHAEAEQPSSRRLHLHFLHSPVEIVSEDGSGKVSSIKFERMKLDGTGNVKGTGEFVDYPIQAVYRAIGYHGSPLDELEYDARRGVIPNDGGRVLDADGKPVPGIYATGWIKRGPVGLIGHTKGDALETIGCLLEDRLTLPRPKTRTRRPSSTSWKSGASSTPPGKAGTSSMRTN
;
A
#
# COMPACT_ATOMS: atom_id res chain seq x y z
N MET A 1 -19.41 -2.28 -12.18
CA MET A 1 -19.07 -3.08 -10.98
C MET A 1 -20.28 -3.81 -10.44
N VAL A 2 -21.39 -3.12 -10.12
CA VAL A 2 -22.64 -3.78 -9.66
C VAL A 2 -23.13 -4.84 -10.65
N ASN A 3 -23.27 -4.51 -11.95
CA ASN A 3 -23.69 -5.51 -12.96
C ASN A 3 -22.76 -6.73 -13.04
N THR A 4 -21.45 -6.53 -12.86
CA THR A 4 -20.47 -7.62 -12.86
C THR A 4 -20.67 -8.55 -11.66
N LEU A 5 -20.84 -7.97 -10.47
CA LEU A 5 -21.09 -8.74 -9.25
C LEU A 5 -22.45 -9.44 -9.30
N THR A 6 -23.47 -8.79 -9.85
CA THR A 6 -24.80 -9.38 -10.05
C THR A 6 -24.74 -10.55 -11.04
N ASN A 7 -23.99 -10.43 -12.15
CA ASN A 7 -23.85 -11.52 -13.12
C ASN A 7 -23.17 -12.74 -12.49
N TRP A 8 -22.08 -12.57 -11.74
CA TRP A 8 -21.42 -13.68 -11.06
C TRP A 8 -22.32 -14.39 -10.04
N LEU A 9 -23.19 -13.63 -9.36
CA LEU A 9 -24.16 -14.20 -8.42
C LEU A 9 -25.24 -15.04 -9.12
N VAL A 10 -25.58 -14.71 -10.36
CA VAL A 10 -26.57 -15.43 -11.17
C VAL A 10 -25.96 -16.65 -11.87
N GLU A 11 -24.73 -16.54 -12.36
CA GLU A 11 -24.03 -17.61 -13.11
C GLU A 11 -23.63 -18.81 -12.21
N GLU A 12 -23.20 -18.59 -10.96
CA GLU A 12 -22.78 -19.68 -10.06
C GLU A 12 -23.92 -20.65 -9.69
N HIS A 13 -25.18 -20.20 -9.79
CA HIS A 13 -26.35 -21.01 -9.41
C HIS A 13 -26.97 -21.81 -10.56
N ALA A 14 -26.70 -21.47 -11.82
CA ALA A 14 -27.41 -22.05 -12.95
C ALA A 14 -26.72 -23.27 -13.59
N GLU A 15 -25.39 -23.43 -13.44
CA GLU A 15 -24.61 -24.36 -14.30
C GLU A 15 -23.74 -25.40 -13.57
N ALA A 16 -23.59 -25.35 -12.24
CA ALA A 16 -22.64 -26.23 -11.54
C ALA A 16 -23.32 -27.21 -10.55
N GLU A 17 -23.29 -28.50 -10.86
CA GLU A 17 -23.72 -29.58 -9.94
C GLU A 17 -22.80 -29.71 -8.69
N GLN A 18 -21.59 -29.15 -8.74
CA GLN A 18 -20.62 -29.18 -7.65
C GLN A 18 -20.00 -27.78 -7.44
N PRO A 19 -19.84 -27.32 -6.18
CA PRO A 19 -19.27 -26.02 -5.90
C PRO A 19 -17.80 -25.95 -6.33
N SER A 20 -17.36 -24.75 -6.73
CA SER A 20 -15.98 -24.47 -7.11
C SER A 20 -14.99 -24.79 -5.99
N SER A 21 -13.79 -25.25 -6.34
CA SER A 21 -12.74 -25.60 -5.36
C SER A 21 -12.13 -24.39 -4.66
N ARG A 22 -12.34 -23.17 -5.19
CA ARG A 22 -11.87 -21.90 -4.63
C ARG A 22 -13.00 -20.89 -4.67
N ARG A 23 -13.24 -20.24 -3.55
CA ARG A 23 -14.39 -19.34 -3.35
C ARG A 23 -13.93 -17.95 -2.94
N LEU A 24 -14.61 -16.93 -3.44
CA LEU A 24 -14.45 -15.55 -2.99
C LEU A 24 -15.72 -15.12 -2.26
N HIS A 25 -15.58 -14.77 -0.99
CA HIS A 25 -16.70 -14.28 -0.17
C HIS A 25 -16.58 -12.77 0.03
N LEU A 26 -17.63 -12.03 -0.34
CA LEU A 26 -17.73 -10.59 -0.11
C LEU A 26 -18.63 -10.34 1.10
N HIS A 27 -18.01 -10.06 2.24
CA HIS A 27 -18.72 -9.72 3.48
C HIS A 27 -18.89 -8.21 3.59
N PHE A 28 -20.14 -7.74 3.53
CA PHE A 28 -20.49 -6.34 3.79
C PHE A 28 -20.95 -6.16 5.24
N LEU A 29 -20.84 -4.93 5.76
CA LEU A 29 -21.26 -4.59 7.12
C LEU A 29 -20.58 -5.46 8.20
N HIS A 30 -19.28 -5.65 8.07
CA HIS A 30 -18.43 -6.28 9.10
C HIS A 30 -17.28 -5.34 9.43
N SER A 31 -17.01 -5.14 10.71
CA SER A 31 -15.83 -4.42 11.20
C SER A 31 -14.90 -5.41 11.90
N PRO A 32 -13.61 -5.53 11.52
CA PRO A 32 -12.69 -6.42 12.21
C PRO A 32 -12.44 -5.90 13.63
N VAL A 33 -12.48 -6.79 14.61
CA VAL A 33 -12.35 -6.47 16.04
C VAL A 33 -11.05 -7.03 16.61
N GLU A 34 -10.73 -8.27 16.26
CA GLU A 34 -9.59 -8.98 16.84
C GLU A 34 -9.04 -10.03 15.87
N ILE A 35 -7.72 -10.17 15.81
CA ILE A 35 -7.02 -11.25 15.11
C ILE A 35 -6.49 -12.20 16.20
N VAL A 36 -6.89 -13.45 16.14
CA VAL A 36 -6.66 -14.42 17.21
C VAL A 36 -5.53 -15.39 16.84
N SER A 37 -4.77 -15.78 17.86
CA SER A 37 -3.80 -16.88 17.82
C SER A 37 -4.12 -17.84 18.97
N GLU A 38 -4.79 -18.95 18.65
CA GLU A 38 -5.30 -19.90 19.66
C GLU A 38 -4.20 -20.56 20.52
N ASP A 39 -3.04 -20.85 19.93
CA ASP A 39 -1.93 -21.55 20.58
C ASP A 39 -0.87 -20.60 21.16
N GLY A 40 -1.09 -19.28 21.08
CA GLY A 40 -0.13 -18.27 21.51
C GLY A 40 1.17 -18.23 20.69
N SER A 41 1.25 -18.96 19.57
CA SER A 41 2.44 -19.00 18.71
C SER A 41 2.66 -17.70 17.92
N GLY A 42 1.67 -16.80 17.92
CA GLY A 42 1.64 -15.61 17.08
C GLY A 42 1.13 -15.89 15.65
N LYS A 43 0.78 -17.14 15.32
CA LYS A 43 0.15 -17.48 14.05
C LYS A 43 -1.35 -17.17 14.09
N VAL A 44 -1.86 -16.60 13.01
CA VAL A 44 -3.29 -16.34 12.84
C VAL A 44 -4.05 -17.66 12.78
N SER A 45 -5.09 -17.79 13.61
CA SER A 45 -6.03 -18.93 13.61
C SER A 45 -7.46 -18.52 13.27
N SER A 46 -7.84 -17.29 13.63
CA SER A 46 -9.15 -16.74 13.30
C SER A 46 -9.15 -15.22 13.34
N ILE A 47 -10.23 -14.64 12.83
CA ILE A 47 -10.52 -13.21 12.95
C ILE A 47 -11.96 -13.04 13.42
N LYS A 48 -12.12 -12.17 14.42
CA LYS A 48 -13.41 -11.78 14.97
C LYS A 48 -13.88 -10.50 14.31
N PHE A 49 -15.13 -10.50 13.87
CA PHE A 49 -15.80 -9.32 13.34
C PHE A 49 -17.02 -8.96 14.18
N GLU A 50 -17.31 -7.66 14.27
CA GLU A 50 -18.61 -7.17 14.70
C GLU A 50 -19.49 -6.93 13.47
N ARG A 51 -20.75 -7.32 13.54
CA ARG A 51 -21.76 -6.97 12.55
C ARG A 51 -22.10 -5.50 12.64
N MET A 52 -22.20 -4.87 11.49
CA MET A 52 -22.51 -3.43 11.38
C MET A 52 -23.92 -3.25 10.81
N LYS A 53 -24.50 -2.08 11.07
CA LYS A 53 -25.73 -1.61 10.41
C LYS A 53 -25.58 -0.17 9.96
N LEU A 54 -26.27 0.19 8.90
CA LEU A 54 -26.39 1.58 8.47
C LEU A 54 -27.10 2.39 9.56
N ASP A 55 -26.65 3.62 9.80
CA ASP A 55 -27.26 4.51 10.80
C ASP A 55 -28.21 5.56 10.21
N GLY A 56 -28.33 5.60 8.88
CA GLY A 56 -29.16 6.57 8.14
C GLY A 56 -28.44 7.83 7.69
N THR A 57 -27.18 8.04 8.10
CA THR A 57 -26.38 9.23 7.76
C THR A 57 -25.35 9.00 6.66
N GLY A 58 -25.34 7.79 6.07
CA GLY A 58 -24.28 7.32 5.19
C GLY A 58 -23.11 6.66 5.92
N ASN A 59 -23.19 6.55 7.25
CA ASN A 59 -22.21 5.86 8.09
C ASN A 59 -22.75 4.50 8.58
N VAL A 60 -21.91 3.80 9.35
CA VAL A 60 -22.23 2.51 9.98
C VAL A 60 -22.00 2.57 11.48
N LYS A 61 -22.78 1.78 12.22
CA LYS A 61 -22.60 1.55 13.66
C LYS A 61 -22.64 0.06 13.99
N GLY A 62 -21.95 -0.33 15.04
CA GLY A 62 -21.94 -1.69 15.56
C GLY A 62 -23.31 -2.16 16.02
N THR A 63 -23.58 -3.45 15.89
CA THR A 63 -24.79 -4.09 16.42
C THR A 63 -24.56 -4.76 17.78
N GLY A 64 -23.31 -4.97 18.20
CA GLY A 64 -22.94 -5.81 19.33
C GLY A 64 -22.96 -7.32 19.04
N GLU A 65 -23.33 -7.74 17.82
CA GLU A 65 -23.27 -9.14 17.40
C GLU A 65 -21.92 -9.45 16.79
N PHE A 66 -21.30 -10.55 17.23
CA PHE A 66 -19.96 -10.95 16.78
C PHE A 66 -20.02 -12.24 15.97
N VAL A 67 -19.14 -12.34 14.97
CA VAL A 67 -18.95 -13.52 14.13
C VAL A 67 -17.46 -13.78 13.97
N ASP A 68 -17.08 -15.04 14.19
CA ASP A 68 -15.69 -15.50 14.06
C ASP A 68 -15.52 -16.31 12.78
N TYR A 69 -14.42 -16.05 12.06
CA TYR A 69 -14.03 -16.82 10.88
C TYR A 69 -12.68 -17.51 11.11
N PRO A 70 -12.60 -18.85 10.98
CA PRO A 70 -11.33 -19.55 11.00
C PRO A 70 -10.53 -19.23 9.74
N ILE A 71 -9.33 -18.68 9.90
CA ILE A 71 -8.45 -18.24 8.81
C ILE A 71 -6.98 -18.38 9.21
N GLN A 72 -6.08 -18.45 8.23
CA GLN A 72 -4.64 -18.64 8.47
C GLN A 72 -3.80 -17.42 8.08
N ALA A 73 -4.40 -16.40 7.46
CA ALA A 73 -3.70 -15.20 7.02
C ALA A 73 -4.66 -14.00 6.90
N VAL A 74 -4.16 -12.80 7.22
CA VAL A 74 -4.88 -11.54 7.09
C VAL A 74 -4.07 -10.58 6.22
N TYR A 75 -4.71 -10.00 5.21
CA TYR A 75 -4.13 -8.95 4.38
C TYR A 75 -4.96 -7.68 4.53
N ARG A 76 -4.35 -6.64 5.08
CA ARG A 76 -5.04 -5.35 5.31
C ARG A 76 -4.99 -4.49 4.05
N ALA A 77 -6.16 -4.25 3.44
CA ALA A 77 -6.30 -3.44 2.23
C ALA A 77 -7.25 -2.23 2.45
N ILE A 78 -7.01 -1.45 3.51
CA ILE A 78 -7.86 -0.30 3.92
C ILE A 78 -7.30 1.06 3.48
N GLY A 79 -6.42 1.06 2.48
CA GLY A 79 -5.71 2.24 2.00
C GLY A 79 -4.29 2.37 2.55
N TYR A 80 -3.57 3.35 1.99
CA TYR A 80 -2.21 3.69 2.39
C TYR A 80 -2.22 4.92 3.31
N HIS A 81 -1.06 5.27 3.86
CA HIS A 81 -0.88 6.49 4.62
C HIS A 81 0.53 7.01 4.37
N GLY A 82 0.68 8.32 4.12
CA GLY A 82 2.01 8.92 3.94
C GLY A 82 2.84 8.80 5.21
N SER A 83 4.16 8.95 5.09
CA SER A 83 5.08 9.03 6.24
C SER A 83 5.71 10.42 6.28
N PRO A 84 6.03 10.96 7.47
CA PRO A 84 6.68 12.26 7.59
C PRO A 84 8.09 12.23 7.01
N LEU A 85 8.60 13.43 6.71
CA LEU A 85 10.01 13.68 6.40
C LEU A 85 10.54 14.70 7.42
N ASP A 86 11.69 14.45 8.02
CA ASP A 86 12.20 15.18 9.20
C ASP A 86 12.25 16.71 9.03
N GLU A 87 12.46 17.20 7.81
CA GLU A 87 12.63 18.63 7.51
C GLU A 87 11.35 19.31 7.02
N LEU A 88 10.22 18.60 6.95
CA LEU A 88 8.96 19.12 6.41
C LEU A 88 7.79 18.95 7.37
N GLU A 89 6.88 19.91 7.31
CA GLU A 89 5.58 19.78 7.97
C GLU A 89 4.80 18.59 7.42
N TYR A 90 3.98 18.00 8.29
CA TYR A 90 3.23 16.79 7.98
C TYR A 90 1.87 16.78 8.67
N ASP A 91 0.80 16.65 7.89
CA ASP A 91 -0.54 16.43 8.42
C ASP A 91 -0.71 14.93 8.69
N ALA A 92 -0.47 14.54 9.94
CA ALA A 92 -0.57 13.14 10.37
C ALA A 92 -1.99 12.56 10.33
N ARG A 93 -3.03 13.41 10.32
CA ARG A 93 -4.41 12.94 10.22
C ARG A 93 -4.76 12.58 8.78
N ARG A 94 -4.25 13.35 7.82
CA ARG A 94 -4.52 13.15 6.37
C ARG A 94 -3.43 12.31 5.69
N GLY A 95 -2.26 12.19 6.30
CA GLY A 95 -1.12 11.45 5.75
C GLY A 95 -0.46 12.14 4.56
N VAL A 96 -0.40 13.47 4.56
CA VAL A 96 0.10 14.30 3.45
C VAL A 96 1.06 15.38 3.93
N ILE A 97 1.87 15.90 3.01
CA ILE A 97 2.65 17.12 3.24
C ILE A 97 1.74 18.33 2.94
N PRO A 98 1.54 19.26 3.88
CA PRO A 98 0.79 20.49 3.65
C PRO A 98 1.35 21.26 2.45
N ASN A 99 0.45 21.65 1.53
CA ASN A 99 0.84 22.31 0.29
C ASN A 99 -0.29 23.20 -0.24
N ASP A 100 0.06 24.18 -1.07
CA ASP A 100 -0.86 25.00 -1.87
C ASP A 100 -0.49 24.91 -3.37
N GLY A 101 -1.38 24.35 -4.18
CA GLY A 101 -1.11 24.05 -5.60
C GLY A 101 0.07 23.09 -5.84
N GLY A 102 0.59 22.45 -4.79
CA GLY A 102 1.82 21.66 -4.82
C GLY A 102 3.06 22.37 -4.29
N ARG A 103 3.02 23.66 -3.93
CA ARG A 103 4.08 24.34 -3.15
C ARG A 103 4.00 23.87 -1.71
N VAL A 104 5.06 23.25 -1.17
CA VAL A 104 5.06 22.77 0.22
C VAL A 104 5.03 23.95 1.18
N LEU A 105 4.25 23.85 2.26
CA LEU A 105 4.11 24.90 3.26
C LEU A 105 4.94 24.60 4.51
N ASP A 106 5.47 25.66 5.13
CA ASP A 106 6.06 25.62 6.48
C ASP A 106 4.98 25.72 7.58
N ALA A 107 5.43 25.76 8.84
CA ALA A 107 4.56 25.86 10.02
C ALA A 107 3.72 27.15 10.05
N ASP A 108 4.16 28.23 9.41
CA ASP A 108 3.44 29.50 9.30
C ASP A 108 2.46 29.50 8.10
N GLY A 109 2.39 28.40 7.35
CA GLY A 109 1.57 28.28 6.14
C GLY A 109 2.17 28.99 4.92
N LYS A 110 3.47 29.31 4.93
CA LYS A 110 4.15 29.95 3.81
C LYS A 110 4.85 28.93 2.91
N PRO A 111 4.91 29.15 1.59
CA PRO A 111 5.66 28.28 0.70
C PRO A 111 7.15 28.16 1.07
N VAL A 112 7.64 26.94 1.22
CA VAL A 112 9.07 26.64 1.35
C VAL A 112 9.73 26.71 -0.03
N PRO A 113 10.62 27.68 -0.31
CA PRO A 113 11.14 27.89 -1.65
C PRO A 113 11.89 26.67 -2.19
N GLY A 114 11.46 26.18 -3.35
CA GLY A 114 12.12 25.08 -4.05
C GLY A 114 11.65 23.68 -3.64
N ILE A 115 10.67 23.55 -2.75
CA ILE A 115 10.10 22.27 -2.33
C ILE A 115 8.66 22.16 -2.82
N TYR A 116 8.37 21.06 -3.51
CA TYR A 116 7.06 20.81 -4.11
C TYR A 116 6.58 19.39 -3.82
N ALA A 117 5.27 19.22 -3.75
CA ALA A 117 4.60 17.94 -3.60
C ALA A 117 3.73 17.64 -4.83
N THR A 118 3.62 16.36 -5.18
CA THR A 118 2.72 15.86 -6.23
C THR A 118 2.31 14.42 -5.90
N GLY A 119 1.17 13.96 -6.43
CA GLY A 119 0.65 12.62 -6.23
C GLY A 119 0.07 12.39 -4.83
N TRP A 120 0.18 11.16 -4.33
CA TRP A 120 -0.48 10.76 -3.09
C TRP A 120 0.01 11.50 -1.85
N ILE A 121 1.29 11.89 -1.80
CA ILE A 121 1.80 12.68 -0.66
C ILE A 121 1.24 14.11 -0.63
N LYS A 122 0.69 14.60 -1.76
CA LYS A 122 0.05 15.91 -1.89
C LYS A 122 -1.44 15.86 -1.51
N ARG A 123 -2.16 14.82 -1.96
CA ARG A 123 -3.65 14.77 -1.93
C ARG A 123 -4.25 13.60 -1.12
N GLY A 124 -3.41 12.67 -0.68
CA GLY A 124 -3.83 11.41 -0.08
C GLY A 124 -3.93 10.27 -1.11
N PRO A 125 -4.04 9.01 -0.64
CA PRO A 125 -3.89 7.82 -1.47
C PRO A 125 -5.20 7.42 -2.18
N VAL A 126 -5.79 8.37 -2.90
CA VAL A 126 -7.02 8.18 -3.66
C VAL A 126 -6.83 8.63 -5.10
N GLY A 127 -7.33 7.81 -6.03
CA GLY A 127 -7.29 8.09 -7.47
C GLY A 127 -6.41 7.10 -8.25
N LEU A 128 -6.83 6.86 -9.50
CA LEU A 128 -6.08 6.04 -10.47
C LEU A 128 -4.87 6.83 -11.03
N ILE A 129 -3.97 6.12 -11.72
CA ILE A 129 -2.74 6.68 -12.32
C ILE A 129 -3.01 7.97 -13.14
N GLY A 130 -4.15 8.03 -13.85
CA GLY A 130 -4.54 9.22 -14.62
C GLY A 130 -4.78 10.48 -13.79
N HIS A 131 -5.29 10.36 -12.56
CA HIS A 131 -5.53 11.50 -11.67
C HIS A 131 -4.21 12.14 -11.23
N THR A 132 -3.17 11.33 -11.06
CA THR A 132 -1.83 11.80 -10.70
C THR A 132 -1.20 12.64 -11.82
N LYS A 133 -1.56 12.41 -13.08
CA LYS A 133 -1.03 13.21 -14.20
C LYS A 133 -1.50 14.67 -14.13
N GLY A 134 -2.80 14.91 -13.98
CA GLY A 134 -3.34 16.28 -13.90
C GLY A 134 -2.80 17.03 -12.69
N ASP A 135 -2.71 16.33 -11.56
CA ASP A 135 -2.13 16.83 -10.32
C ASP A 135 -0.64 17.23 -10.46
N ALA A 136 0.15 16.43 -11.18
CA ALA A 136 1.54 16.77 -11.47
C ALA A 136 1.66 18.01 -12.37
N LEU A 137 0.76 18.19 -13.33
CA LEU A 137 0.77 19.38 -14.20
C LEU A 137 0.54 20.67 -13.42
N GLU A 138 -0.34 20.66 -12.42
CA GLU A 138 -0.56 21.81 -11.53
C GLU A 138 0.71 22.16 -10.73
N THR A 139 1.34 21.17 -10.10
CA THR A 139 2.59 21.36 -9.36
C THR A 139 3.70 21.88 -10.27
N ILE A 140 3.80 21.37 -11.50
CA ILE A 140 4.79 21.84 -12.49
C ILE A 140 4.49 23.29 -12.89
N GLY A 141 3.22 23.66 -13.03
CA GLY A 141 2.81 25.06 -13.26
C GLY A 141 3.35 25.99 -12.19
N CYS A 142 3.13 25.65 -10.92
CA CYS A 142 3.66 26.40 -9.78
C CYS A 142 5.19 26.51 -9.81
N LEU A 143 5.87 25.39 -10.09
CA LEU A 143 7.33 25.38 -10.20
C LEU A 143 7.84 26.29 -11.31
N LEU A 144 7.16 26.29 -12.46
CA LEU A 144 7.53 27.15 -13.57
C LEU A 144 7.29 28.62 -13.23
N GLU A 145 6.21 28.99 -12.56
CA GLU A 145 5.97 30.37 -12.09
C GLU A 145 7.11 30.86 -11.18
N ASP A 146 7.53 30.00 -10.25
CA ASP A 146 8.51 30.38 -9.22
C ASP A 146 9.95 30.39 -9.75
N ARG A 147 10.21 29.79 -10.93
CA ARG A 147 11.55 29.44 -11.45
C ARG A 147 12.61 30.56 -11.42
N LEU A 148 12.19 31.82 -11.57
CA LEU A 148 13.11 32.97 -11.60
C LEU A 148 13.44 33.50 -10.20
N THR A 149 12.64 33.13 -9.20
CA THR A 149 12.78 33.54 -7.80
C THR A 149 13.37 32.45 -6.92
N LEU A 150 13.51 31.23 -7.45
CA LEU A 150 14.03 30.09 -6.70
C LEU A 150 15.48 30.31 -6.23
N PRO A 151 15.82 29.87 -5.00
CA PRO A 151 17.20 29.92 -4.51
C PRO A 151 18.15 29.17 -5.45
N ARG A 152 19.35 29.71 -5.66
CA ARG A 152 20.39 28.98 -6.38
C ARG A 152 20.78 27.75 -5.56
N PRO A 153 20.85 26.55 -6.18
CA PRO A 153 21.29 25.37 -5.47
C PRO A 153 22.74 25.55 -4.99
N LYS A 154 23.02 25.13 -3.75
CA LYS A 154 24.40 25.03 -3.27
C LYS A 154 25.16 24.10 -4.21
N THR A 155 26.30 24.56 -4.73
CA THR A 155 27.07 23.83 -5.75
C THR A 155 27.33 22.41 -5.27
N ARG A 156 26.86 21.41 -6.04
CA ARG A 156 27.11 20.01 -5.73
C ARG A 156 28.61 19.74 -5.85
N THR A 157 29.31 19.55 -4.74
CA THR A 157 30.64 18.91 -4.76
C THR A 157 30.46 17.53 -5.39
N ARG A 158 31.03 17.33 -6.58
CA ARG A 158 31.03 16.01 -7.24
C ARG A 158 31.61 14.99 -6.26
N ARG A 159 30.82 13.99 -5.90
CA ARG A 159 31.36 12.79 -5.23
C ARG A 159 32.44 12.22 -6.15
N PRO A 160 33.67 11.95 -5.68
CA PRO A 160 34.70 11.36 -6.52
C PRO A 160 34.19 10.03 -7.10
N SER A 161 34.34 9.87 -8.40
CA SER A 161 33.85 8.72 -9.15
C SER A 161 34.80 7.53 -8.96
N SER A 162 34.64 6.77 -7.88
CA SER A 162 35.25 5.45 -7.79
C SER A 162 34.50 4.57 -6.78
N THR A 163 33.47 3.87 -7.26
CA THR A 163 33.10 2.58 -6.68
C THR A 163 32.63 1.71 -7.84
N SER A 164 33.56 0.92 -8.39
CA SER A 164 33.21 -0.17 -9.27
C SER A 164 32.38 -1.16 -8.44
N TRP A 165 31.14 -1.40 -8.87
CA TRP A 165 30.33 -2.48 -8.32
C TRP A 165 30.97 -3.79 -8.73
N LYS A 166 31.73 -4.43 -7.82
CA LYS A 166 32.19 -5.81 -8.01
C LYS A 166 31.00 -6.74 -7.76
N SER A 167 30.46 -7.32 -8.83
CA SER A 167 29.52 -8.43 -8.77
C SER A 167 30.21 -9.65 -8.15
N GLY A 168 29.93 -9.95 -6.89
CA GLY A 168 30.33 -11.20 -6.25
C GLY A 168 29.38 -12.32 -6.65
N ALA A 169 29.64 -12.97 -7.79
CA ALA A 169 29.11 -14.29 -8.10
C ALA A 169 30.29 -15.26 -8.14
N SER A 170 30.47 -16.02 -7.05
CA SER A 170 31.45 -17.09 -6.96
C SER A 170 31.00 -18.27 -7.82
N SER A 171 31.71 -18.57 -8.90
CA SER A 171 31.54 -19.79 -9.68
C SER A 171 32.51 -20.87 -9.20
N THR A 172 32.06 -21.70 -8.26
CA THR A 172 32.70 -23.00 -8.00
C THR A 172 31.75 -24.10 -8.50
N PRO A 173 32.13 -24.89 -9.52
CA PRO A 173 31.28 -25.99 -9.99
C PRO A 173 31.33 -27.17 -9.01
N PRO A 174 30.24 -27.94 -8.83
CA PRO A 174 30.25 -29.12 -7.98
C PRO A 174 31.10 -30.25 -8.59
N GLY A 175 31.93 -30.86 -7.74
CA GLY A 175 32.87 -31.92 -8.09
C GLY A 175 32.20 -33.20 -8.59
N LYS A 176 32.88 -33.87 -9.53
CA LYS A 176 32.49 -35.16 -10.12
C LYS A 176 32.44 -36.27 -9.07
N ALA A 177 31.33 -37.01 -9.03
CA ALA A 177 31.19 -38.25 -8.29
C ALA A 177 32.17 -39.31 -8.83
N GLY A 178 33.02 -39.83 -7.95
CA GLY A 178 33.93 -40.94 -8.24
C GLY A 178 33.19 -42.28 -8.21
N THR A 179 33.35 -43.04 -9.28
CA THR A 179 33.06 -44.48 -9.35
C THR A 179 34.03 -45.25 -8.46
N SER A 180 33.51 -46.15 -7.62
CA SER A 180 34.29 -47.28 -7.09
C SER A 180 33.38 -48.49 -6.91
N SER A 181 33.89 -49.63 -7.34
CA SER A 181 33.24 -50.91 -7.56
C SER A 181 32.98 -51.71 -6.27
N MET A 182 31.93 -52.54 -6.35
CA MET A 182 31.68 -53.77 -5.61
C MET A 182 32.88 -54.42 -4.89
N ARG A 183 32.65 -54.88 -3.66
CA ARG A 183 33.02 -56.23 -3.19
C ARG A 183 32.08 -56.69 -2.06
N THR A 184 31.68 -57.94 -2.20
CA THR A 184 30.96 -58.83 -1.27
C THR A 184 31.72 -59.06 0.03
N ASN A 185 31.02 -59.09 1.17
CA ASN A 185 30.59 -60.32 1.85
C ASN A 185 29.52 -59.98 2.89
#